data_AF-A0A7X2THE3-F1
#
_entry.id   AF-A0A7X2THE3-F1
#
_cell.length_a   1.000
_cell.length_b   1.000
_cell.length_c   1.000
_cell.angle_alpha   90.00
_cell.angle_beta   90.00
_cell.angle_gamma   90.00
#
_symmetry.space_group_name_H-M   'P 1'
#
loop_
_entity.id
_entity.type
_entity.pdbx_description
1 polymer ?
#
loop_
_entity_poly.entity_id
_entity_poly.type
_entity_poly.pdbx_seq_one_letter_code
_entity_poly.pdbx_strand_id
1 'polypeptide(L)'
;MRRRRIRKPTPVFWMIAVLAVILTAIFVQRSPTDPDQYSHYVRRLSYEEIAPCSDSPLKTYMDYRTITDETSDQYRYIREYMKIDRKTGLLYDADGFLGVALGYSFGSIGTRFYFVLDTGIILPVVKVEEKDPADAPDGCRVELNGSVLEFVIDAERAGAYFGVASNGMVLQGNFNNDSRFEGSIQEIDRVTE
;
A
#
# COMPACT_ATOMS: atom_id res chain seq x y z
N MET A 1 19.03 -8.12 89.25
CA MET A 1 17.93 -7.11 89.14
C MET A 1 18.58 -5.74 88.98
N ARG A 2 18.29 -4.81 88.07
CA ARG A 2 17.21 -4.51 87.12
C ARG A 2 17.86 -3.90 85.87
N ARG A 3 17.53 -4.37 84.66
CA ARG A 3 17.86 -3.67 83.40
C ARG A 3 16.84 -2.54 83.17
N ARG A 4 17.29 -1.29 83.06
CA ARG A 4 16.46 -0.17 82.57
C ARG A 4 16.52 -0.14 81.04
N ARG A 5 15.34 -0.23 80.41
CA ARG A 5 15.10 0.05 78.98
C ARG A 5 15.26 1.56 78.73
N ILE A 6 15.96 1.93 77.67
CA ILE A 6 15.80 3.21 76.98
C ILE A 6 15.50 2.90 75.51
N ARG A 7 14.50 3.59 74.97
CA ARG A 7 13.92 3.39 73.63
C ARG A 7 14.41 4.49 72.67
N LYS A 8 14.70 4.05 71.42
CA LYS A 8 14.48 4.71 70.10
C LYS A 8 15.46 5.85 69.71
N PRO A 9 15.80 6.05 68.41
CA PRO A 9 14.89 6.04 67.26
C PRO A 9 15.28 5.19 66.03
N THR A 10 14.27 4.93 65.20
CA THR A 10 14.29 4.30 63.88
C THR A 10 14.74 5.27 62.77
N PRO A 11 15.48 4.81 61.76
CA PRO A 11 15.36 5.28 60.38
C PRO A 11 14.64 4.17 59.57
N VAL A 12 13.39 4.33 59.15
CA VAL A 12 12.92 5.08 57.98
C VAL A 12 13.77 4.79 56.74
N PHE A 13 13.14 4.07 55.81
CA PHE A 13 13.37 4.01 54.37
C PHE A 13 14.74 3.52 53.89
N TRP A 14 14.74 2.40 53.17
CA TRP A 14 15.19 2.31 51.77
C TRP A 14 14.66 0.98 51.22
N MET A 15 13.41 0.95 50.77
CA MET A 15 12.93 -0.07 49.85
C MET A 15 12.60 0.66 48.55
N ILE A 16 13.62 0.85 47.71
CA ILE A 16 13.39 1.26 46.33
C ILE A 16 12.77 0.05 45.65
N ALA A 17 11.45 0.03 45.52
CA ALA A 17 10.81 -0.77 44.50
C ALA A 17 11.17 -0.14 43.16
N VAL A 18 12.12 -0.75 42.45
CA VAL A 18 12.37 -0.44 41.04
C VAL A 18 11.15 -0.93 40.27
N LEU A 19 10.18 -0.05 40.08
CA LEU A 19 9.05 -0.28 39.20
C LEU A 19 9.59 -0.13 37.77
N ALA A 20 10.05 -1.24 37.20
CA ALA A 20 10.33 -1.33 35.77
C ALA A 20 8.98 -1.19 35.04
N VAL A 21 8.63 0.04 34.66
CA VAL A 21 7.58 0.29 33.68
C VAL A 21 8.15 -0.20 32.35
N ILE A 22 7.89 -1.46 32.04
CA ILE A 22 8.07 -1.98 30.69
C ILE A 22 6.99 -1.28 29.86
N LEU A 23 7.37 -0.17 29.21
CA LEU A 23 6.64 0.37 28.07
C LEU A 23 6.73 -0.69 26.98
N THR A 24 5.81 -1.66 26.98
CA THR A 24 5.52 -2.39 25.75
C THR A 24 4.95 -1.36 24.80
N ALA A 25 5.78 -0.87 23.89
CA ALA A 25 5.28 -0.25 22.68
C ALA A 25 4.33 -1.27 22.07
N ILE A 26 3.03 -1.01 22.21
CA ILE A 26 2.01 -1.73 21.46
C ILE A 26 2.30 -1.31 20.02
N PHE A 27 3.15 -2.07 19.33
CA PHE A 27 3.17 -2.06 17.88
C PHE A 27 1.79 -2.56 17.47
N VAL A 28 0.85 -1.63 17.35
CA VAL A 28 -0.29 -1.85 16.46
C VAL A 28 0.38 -2.09 15.11
N GLN A 29 0.51 -3.36 14.73
CA GLN A 29 0.82 -3.70 13.35
C GLN A 29 -0.33 -3.13 12.54
N ARG A 30 -0.14 -1.90 12.02
CA ARG A 30 -0.99 -1.38 10.95
C ARG A 30 -0.99 -2.44 9.89
N SER A 31 -2.18 -2.76 9.38
CA SER A 31 -2.28 -3.66 8.24
C SER A 31 -1.35 -3.12 7.15
N PRO A 32 -0.51 -3.94 6.51
CA PRO A 32 0.34 -3.51 5.41
C PRO A 32 -0.45 -2.89 4.24
N THR A 33 -1.77 -2.92 4.31
CA THR A 33 -2.76 -2.42 3.35
C THR A 33 -3.60 -1.25 3.85
N ASP A 34 -3.33 -0.69 5.03
CA ASP A 34 -4.03 0.50 5.52
C ASP A 34 -3.71 1.70 4.62
N PRO A 35 -4.66 2.25 3.83
CA PRO A 35 -4.31 3.28 2.85
C PRO A 35 -3.80 4.58 3.48
N ASP A 36 -4.12 4.83 4.75
CA ASP A 36 -3.63 6.01 5.50
C ASP A 36 -2.09 6.01 5.62
N GLN A 37 -1.45 4.84 5.47
CA GLN A 37 0.00 4.73 5.57
C GLN A 37 0.76 5.35 4.39
N TYR A 38 0.14 5.51 3.21
CA TYR A 38 0.86 5.91 1.99
C TYR A 38 1.40 7.33 2.04
N SER A 39 0.77 8.21 2.82
CA SER A 39 1.26 9.57 3.13
C SER A 39 2.53 9.59 4.00
N HIS A 40 2.89 8.44 4.60
CA HIS A 40 4.04 8.28 5.48
C HIS A 40 4.91 7.09 5.06
N TYR A 41 4.68 6.55 3.86
CA TYR A 41 5.40 5.38 3.40
C TYR A 41 6.87 5.74 3.14
N VAL A 42 7.76 4.83 3.50
CA VAL A 42 9.20 4.96 3.26
C VAL A 42 9.62 3.84 2.34
N ARG A 43 10.35 4.17 1.26
CA ARG A 43 10.95 3.20 0.35
C ARG A 43 11.90 2.29 1.14
N ARG A 44 11.73 0.97 1.05
CA ARG A 44 12.48 -0.02 1.85
C ARG A 44 13.50 -0.82 1.04
N LEU A 45 13.35 -0.82 -0.27
CA LEU A 45 14.13 -1.64 -1.21
C LEU A 45 14.95 -0.75 -2.13
N SER A 46 16.06 -1.27 -2.66
CA SER A 46 16.85 -0.59 -3.69
C SER A 46 16.03 -0.38 -4.95
N TYR A 47 16.28 0.75 -5.62
CA TYR A 47 15.55 1.13 -6.82
C TYR A 47 16.42 1.92 -7.79
N GLU A 48 15.95 2.00 -9.02
CA GLU A 48 16.42 2.93 -10.05
C GLU A 48 15.24 3.78 -10.56
N GLU A 49 15.52 5.05 -10.81
CA GLU A 49 14.52 5.98 -11.33
C GLU A 49 14.27 5.71 -12.82
N ILE A 50 13.00 5.73 -13.23
CA ILE A 50 12.58 5.75 -14.63
C ILE A 50 11.69 6.95 -14.89
N ALA A 51 11.79 7.53 -16.09
CA ALA A 51 11.04 8.73 -16.44
C ALA A 51 9.52 8.48 -16.43
N PRO A 52 8.72 9.31 -15.74
CA PRO A 52 7.27 9.32 -15.91
C PRO A 52 6.89 9.63 -17.36
N CYS A 53 5.90 8.93 -17.90
CA CYS A 53 5.42 9.12 -19.27
C CYS A 53 4.12 9.93 -19.37
N SER A 54 3.53 10.32 -18.23
CA SER A 54 2.29 11.06 -18.13
C SER A 54 2.22 11.72 -16.76
N ASP A 55 1.64 12.92 -16.71
CA ASP A 55 1.30 13.66 -15.51
C ASP A 55 -0.19 13.52 -15.13
N SER A 56 -0.94 12.66 -15.83
CA SER A 56 -2.35 12.44 -15.55
C SER A 56 -2.55 11.96 -14.10
N PRO A 57 -3.36 12.65 -13.29
CA PRO A 57 -3.65 12.22 -11.93
C PRO A 57 -4.61 11.02 -11.90
N LEU A 58 -5.21 10.67 -13.04
CA LEU A 58 -6.20 9.60 -13.17
C LEU A 58 -5.59 8.24 -12.81
N LYS A 59 -6.20 7.57 -11.83
CA LYS A 59 -5.88 6.21 -11.39
C LYS A 59 -7.14 5.37 -11.48
N THR A 60 -7.31 4.66 -12.60
CA THR A 60 -8.51 3.83 -12.83
C THR A 60 -8.43 2.54 -11.99
N TYR A 61 -9.44 1.69 -12.12
CA TYR A 61 -9.40 0.35 -11.51
C TYR A 61 -10.06 -0.69 -12.41
N MET A 62 -9.65 -1.94 -12.24
CA MET A 62 -10.32 -3.11 -12.78
C MET A 62 -10.57 -4.15 -11.68
N ASP A 63 -11.62 -4.95 -11.86
CA ASP A 63 -11.86 -6.07 -10.97
C ASP A 63 -10.94 -7.24 -11.31
N TYR A 64 -10.21 -7.78 -10.33
CA TYR A 64 -9.28 -8.90 -10.53
C TYR A 64 -9.96 -10.13 -11.15
N ARG A 65 -11.28 -10.29 -10.98
CA ARG A 65 -12.07 -11.40 -11.53
C ARG A 65 -12.25 -11.33 -13.05
N THR A 66 -11.91 -10.20 -13.67
CA THR A 66 -11.92 -10.05 -15.14
C THR A 66 -10.71 -10.70 -15.81
N ILE A 67 -9.66 -11.01 -15.05
CA ILE A 67 -8.52 -11.80 -15.50
C ILE A 67 -8.94 -13.27 -15.41
N THR A 68 -9.36 -13.84 -16.54
CA THR A 68 -9.99 -15.17 -16.58
C THR A 68 -9.17 -16.25 -17.27
N ASP A 69 -8.14 -15.90 -18.05
CA ASP A 69 -7.27 -16.89 -18.69
C ASP A 69 -6.34 -17.53 -17.67
N GLU A 70 -6.70 -18.73 -17.24
CA GLU A 70 -5.97 -19.49 -16.20
C GLU A 70 -4.54 -19.89 -16.62
N THR A 71 -4.24 -19.82 -17.92
CA THR A 71 -2.90 -20.13 -18.44
C THR A 71 -1.96 -18.92 -18.47
N SER A 72 -2.50 -17.70 -18.27
CA SER A 72 -1.74 -16.46 -18.30
C SER A 72 -0.87 -16.27 -17.05
N ASP A 73 0.26 -15.56 -17.22
CA ASP A 73 1.12 -15.16 -16.11
C ASP A 73 0.38 -14.29 -15.09
N GLN A 74 -0.51 -13.42 -15.57
CA GLN A 74 -1.32 -12.50 -14.78
C GLN A 74 -2.25 -13.27 -13.82
N TYR A 75 -3.00 -14.25 -14.34
CA TYR A 75 -3.88 -15.09 -13.54
C TYR A 75 -3.10 -15.88 -12.49
N ARG A 76 -2.02 -16.55 -12.91
CA ARG A 76 -1.17 -17.34 -11.99
C ARG A 76 -0.57 -16.47 -10.90
N TYR A 77 -0.03 -15.31 -11.25
CA TYR A 77 0.62 -14.41 -10.29
C TYR A 77 -0.34 -13.92 -9.21
N ILE A 78 -1.56 -13.51 -9.61
CA ILE A 78 -2.59 -13.09 -8.65
C ILE A 78 -2.96 -14.21 -7.68
N ARG A 79 -3.06 -15.47 -8.15
CA ARG A 79 -3.41 -16.61 -7.30
C ARG A 79 -2.28 -17.06 -6.37
N GLU A 80 -1.05 -16.97 -6.82
CA GLU A 80 0.12 -17.48 -6.09
C GLU A 80 0.69 -16.45 -5.10
N TYR A 81 0.75 -15.17 -5.49
CA TYR A 81 1.53 -14.17 -4.75
C TYR A 81 0.68 -13.06 -4.13
N MET A 82 -0.56 -12.87 -4.59
CA MET A 82 -1.40 -11.76 -4.12
C MET A 82 -2.41 -12.21 -3.05
N LYS A 83 -2.66 -11.31 -2.10
CA LYS A 83 -3.72 -11.41 -1.09
C LYS A 83 -4.73 -10.29 -1.31
N ILE A 84 -6.00 -10.57 -1.00
CA ILE A 84 -7.06 -9.57 -1.00
C ILE A 84 -7.21 -9.04 0.42
N ASP A 85 -7.12 -7.73 0.58
CA ASP A 85 -7.45 -7.08 1.83
C ASP A 85 -8.97 -7.16 2.05
N ARG A 86 -9.38 -7.88 3.09
CA ARG A 86 -10.80 -8.16 3.33
C ARG A 86 -11.63 -6.92 3.62
N LYS A 87 -10.99 -5.83 4.07
CA LYS A 87 -11.65 -4.59 4.45
C LYS A 87 -11.78 -3.65 3.25
N THR A 88 -10.69 -3.44 2.51
CA THR A 88 -10.57 -2.42 1.47
C THR A 88 -10.76 -2.96 0.06
N GLY A 89 -10.60 -4.27 -0.15
CA GLY A 89 -10.61 -4.88 -1.48
C GLY A 89 -9.32 -4.68 -2.29
N LEU A 90 -8.31 -4.02 -1.74
CA LEU A 90 -7.01 -3.87 -2.41
C LEU A 90 -6.28 -5.23 -2.48
N LEU A 91 -5.66 -5.52 -3.63
CA LEU A 91 -4.73 -6.64 -3.76
C LEU A 91 -3.33 -6.20 -3.36
N TYR A 92 -2.61 -7.06 -2.63
CA TYR A 92 -1.24 -6.80 -2.20
C TYR A 92 -0.39 -8.06 -2.15
N ASP A 93 0.90 -7.94 -2.40
CA ASP A 93 1.85 -9.05 -2.25
C ASP A 93 2.34 -9.24 -0.81
N ALA A 94 3.27 -10.18 -0.59
CA ALA A 94 3.80 -10.47 0.75
C ALA A 94 4.50 -9.28 1.43
N ASP A 95 5.03 -8.33 0.66
CA ASP A 95 5.77 -7.16 1.14
C ASP A 95 4.88 -5.91 1.23
N GLY A 96 3.63 -6.00 0.78
CA GLY A 96 2.64 -4.93 0.82
C GLY A 96 2.60 -4.05 -0.44
N PHE A 97 3.17 -4.50 -1.57
CA PHE A 97 3.03 -3.80 -2.84
C PHE A 97 1.64 -4.06 -3.43
N LEU A 98 0.96 -3.01 -3.85
CA LEU A 98 -0.39 -3.05 -4.40
C LEU A 98 -0.41 -3.62 -5.82
N GLY A 99 -1.37 -4.50 -6.10
CA GLY A 99 -1.57 -5.04 -7.44
C GLY A 99 -2.10 -3.98 -8.41
N VAL A 100 -1.38 -3.76 -9.52
CA VAL A 100 -1.77 -2.80 -10.56
C VAL A 100 -1.60 -3.38 -11.97
N ALA A 101 -2.41 -2.85 -12.88
CA ALA A 101 -2.26 -2.96 -14.32
C ALA A 101 -1.35 -1.85 -14.83
N LEU A 102 -0.29 -2.19 -15.57
CA LEU A 102 0.67 -1.25 -16.16
C LEU A 102 0.94 -1.59 -17.62
N GLY A 103 1.37 -0.61 -18.41
CA GLY A 103 1.76 -0.85 -19.81
C GLY A 103 2.93 -1.81 -19.98
N TYR A 104 3.13 -2.32 -21.20
CA TYR A 104 4.17 -3.32 -21.51
C TYR A 104 5.61 -2.85 -21.27
N SER A 105 5.86 -1.53 -21.19
CA SER A 105 7.20 -1.00 -20.90
C SER A 105 7.59 -1.12 -19.41
N PHE A 106 6.64 -1.41 -18.52
CA PHE A 106 6.87 -1.56 -17.08
C PHE A 106 7.30 -2.98 -16.66
N GLY A 107 8.26 -3.57 -17.36
CA GLY A 107 8.79 -4.91 -17.04
C GLY A 107 7.73 -6.02 -17.11
N SER A 108 8.11 -7.22 -16.66
CA SER A 108 7.22 -8.38 -16.63
C SER A 108 6.24 -8.34 -15.45
N ILE A 109 5.25 -9.22 -15.47
CA ILE A 109 4.40 -9.50 -14.29
C ILE A 109 5.30 -9.82 -13.08
N GLY A 110 4.97 -9.24 -11.93
CA GLY A 110 5.74 -9.29 -10.70
C GLY A 110 6.80 -8.18 -10.52
N THR A 111 7.05 -7.35 -11.55
CA THR A 111 7.95 -6.20 -11.40
C THR A 111 7.35 -5.19 -10.42
N ARG A 112 8.16 -4.73 -9.45
CA ARG A 112 7.76 -3.82 -8.39
C ARG A 112 8.26 -2.41 -8.64
N PHE A 113 7.47 -1.43 -8.21
CA PHE A 113 7.75 -0.01 -8.36
C PHE A 113 7.33 0.78 -7.12
N TYR A 114 7.94 1.94 -6.91
CA TYR A 114 7.36 3.01 -6.11
C TYR A 114 6.90 4.12 -7.05
N PHE A 115 5.62 4.45 -7.00
CA PHE A 115 5.06 5.62 -7.68
C PHE A 115 4.96 6.75 -6.65
N VAL A 116 5.70 7.83 -6.86
CA VAL A 116 5.68 9.01 -5.98
C VAL A 116 4.77 10.05 -6.60
N LEU A 117 3.76 10.48 -5.85
CA LEU A 117 2.83 11.52 -6.27
C LEU A 117 3.36 12.90 -5.86
N ASP A 118 2.93 13.94 -6.57
CA ASP A 118 3.26 15.35 -6.27
C ASP A 118 2.81 15.81 -4.86
N THR A 119 1.89 15.08 -4.24
CA THR A 119 1.46 15.24 -2.84
C THR A 119 2.45 14.67 -1.82
N GLY A 120 3.47 13.94 -2.27
CA GLY A 120 4.42 13.20 -1.43
C GLY A 120 3.93 11.81 -1.02
N ILE A 121 2.74 11.40 -1.46
CA ILE A 121 2.25 10.03 -1.28
C ILE A 121 3.13 9.07 -2.09
N ILE A 122 3.56 7.97 -1.46
CA ILE A 122 4.30 6.91 -2.12
C ILE A 122 3.43 5.67 -2.20
N LEU A 123 3.14 5.23 -3.42
CA LEU A 123 2.41 4.01 -3.71
C LEU A 123 3.41 2.89 -4.05
N PRO A 124 3.64 1.92 -3.14
CA PRO A 124 4.35 0.68 -3.50
C PRO A 124 3.42 -0.18 -4.36
N VAL A 125 3.81 -0.49 -5.59
CA VAL A 125 2.96 -1.23 -6.54
C VAL A 125 3.70 -2.36 -7.24
N VAL A 126 3.00 -3.43 -7.56
CA VAL A 126 3.50 -4.57 -8.32
C VAL A 126 2.64 -4.77 -9.55
N LYS A 127 3.28 -4.92 -10.71
CA LYS A 127 2.59 -5.20 -11.97
C LYS A 127 1.99 -6.60 -11.90
N VAL A 128 0.68 -6.70 -11.82
CA VAL A 128 -0.04 -8.00 -11.84
C VAL A 128 -0.83 -8.20 -13.12
N GLU A 129 -0.99 -7.13 -13.89
CA GLU A 129 -1.70 -7.11 -15.16
C GLU A 129 -0.94 -6.23 -16.16
N GLU A 130 -0.96 -6.61 -17.44
CA GLU A 130 -0.38 -5.86 -18.55
C GLU A 130 -1.49 -5.31 -19.46
N LYS A 131 -1.57 -3.98 -19.52
CA LYS A 131 -2.52 -3.28 -20.40
C LYS A 131 -2.32 -3.72 -21.84
N ASP A 132 -3.42 -3.92 -22.56
CA ASP A 132 -3.41 -4.23 -23.99
C ASP A 132 -2.62 -3.14 -24.76
N PRO A 133 -1.66 -3.50 -25.64
CA PRO A 133 -0.96 -2.53 -26.48
C PRO A 133 -1.89 -1.65 -27.33
N ALA A 134 -3.12 -2.09 -27.63
CA ALA A 134 -4.11 -1.26 -28.29
C ALA A 134 -4.60 -0.08 -27.43
N ASP A 135 -4.64 -0.26 -26.10
CA ASP A 135 -5.00 0.79 -25.15
C ASP A 135 -3.80 1.66 -24.76
N ALA A 136 -2.62 1.05 -24.66
CA ALA A 136 -1.36 1.72 -24.31
C ALA A 136 -0.29 1.57 -25.41
N PRO A 137 -0.46 2.20 -26.59
CA PRO A 137 0.41 2.00 -27.74
C PRO A 137 1.85 2.46 -27.53
N ASP A 138 2.08 3.45 -26.66
CA ASP A 138 3.42 3.89 -26.24
C ASP A 138 4.03 3.00 -25.14
N GLY A 139 3.30 1.97 -24.71
CA GLY A 139 3.70 0.99 -23.71
C GLY A 139 3.67 1.51 -22.29
N CYS A 140 3.15 2.71 -22.05
CA CYS A 140 3.23 3.34 -20.74
C CYS A 140 1.87 3.82 -20.21
N ARG A 141 1.14 4.62 -21.00
CA ARG A 141 -0.14 5.22 -20.58
C ARG A 141 -1.27 4.82 -21.52
N VAL A 142 -2.49 4.83 -21.01
CA VAL A 142 -3.68 4.70 -21.85
C VAL A 142 -3.80 5.91 -22.78
N GLU A 143 -3.95 5.68 -24.09
CA GLU A 143 -3.98 6.75 -25.08
C GLU A 143 -5.13 7.73 -24.84
N LEU A 144 -6.31 7.20 -24.48
CA LEU A 144 -7.55 7.96 -24.35
C LEU A 144 -7.55 8.97 -23.20
N ASN A 145 -6.92 8.66 -22.07
CA ASN A 145 -7.06 9.44 -20.83
C ASN A 145 -5.72 9.69 -20.10
N GLY A 146 -4.62 9.16 -20.63
CA GLY A 146 -3.28 9.31 -20.08
C GLY A 146 -3.03 8.58 -18.77
N SER A 147 -3.93 7.72 -18.27
CA SER A 147 -3.70 6.99 -17.03
C SER A 147 -2.54 6.01 -17.20
N VAL A 148 -1.61 6.03 -16.26
CA VAL A 148 -0.45 5.12 -16.24
C VAL A 148 -0.78 3.90 -15.39
N LEU A 149 -1.38 4.13 -14.23
CA LEU A 149 -1.67 3.15 -13.20
C LEU A 149 -3.17 2.88 -13.15
N GLU A 150 -3.51 1.59 -13.18
CA GLU A 150 -4.87 1.12 -12.91
C GLU A 150 -4.82 0.10 -11.78
N PHE A 151 -5.58 0.31 -10.71
CA PHE A 151 -5.60 -0.61 -9.58
C PHE A 151 -6.33 -1.90 -9.92
N VAL A 152 -5.74 -3.05 -9.57
CA VAL A 152 -6.43 -4.34 -9.65
C VAL A 152 -7.00 -4.65 -8.27
N ILE A 153 -8.34 -4.70 -8.16
CA ILE A 153 -9.06 -4.75 -6.88
C ILE A 153 -10.13 -5.83 -6.85
N ASP A 154 -10.58 -6.20 -5.65
CA ASP A 154 -11.91 -6.79 -5.43
C ASP A 154 -12.92 -5.63 -5.40
N ALA A 155 -13.64 -5.42 -6.52
CA ALA A 155 -14.49 -4.23 -6.67
C ALA A 155 -15.71 -4.24 -5.74
N GLU A 156 -16.17 -5.41 -5.30
CA GLU A 156 -17.27 -5.51 -4.34
C GLU A 156 -16.84 -4.99 -2.96
N ARG A 157 -15.68 -5.46 -2.48
CA ARG A 157 -15.11 -4.98 -1.21
C ARG A 157 -14.68 -3.52 -1.29
N ALA A 158 -14.06 -3.12 -2.39
CA ALA A 158 -13.67 -1.74 -2.59
C ALA A 158 -14.87 -0.81 -2.65
N GLY A 159 -15.96 -1.22 -3.31
CA GLY A 159 -17.22 -0.47 -3.30
C GLY A 159 -17.81 -0.32 -1.90
N ALA A 160 -17.75 -1.37 -1.07
CA ALA A 160 -18.20 -1.30 0.31
C ALA A 160 -17.33 -0.37 1.20
N TYR A 161 -16.04 -0.27 0.92
CA TYR A 161 -15.10 0.51 1.73
C TYR A 161 -14.93 1.96 1.29
N PHE A 162 -14.66 2.18 0.00
CA PHE A 162 -14.42 3.50 -0.59
C PHE A 162 -15.72 4.18 -1.04
N GLY A 163 -16.80 3.41 -1.16
CA GLY A 163 -18.09 3.90 -1.64
C GLY A 163 -18.24 3.78 -3.15
N VAL A 164 -19.49 3.56 -3.56
CA VAL A 164 -19.92 3.53 -4.97
C VAL A 164 -20.66 4.82 -5.27
N ALA A 165 -20.21 5.54 -6.30
CA ALA A 165 -20.84 6.78 -6.71
C ALA A 165 -22.13 6.54 -7.52
N SER A 166 -22.85 7.61 -7.85
CA SER A 166 -24.11 7.53 -8.60
C SER A 166 -23.97 6.91 -10.01
N ASN A 167 -22.76 6.89 -10.57
CA ASN A 167 -22.44 6.22 -11.83
C ASN A 167 -22.16 4.72 -11.67
N GLY A 168 -22.33 4.15 -10.47
CA GLY A 168 -22.11 2.73 -10.21
C GLY A 168 -20.65 2.32 -10.06
N MET A 169 -19.71 3.27 -10.07
CA MET A 169 -18.27 2.98 -9.96
C MET A 169 -17.71 3.31 -8.58
N VAL A 170 -16.74 2.51 -8.14
CA VAL A 170 -15.91 2.79 -6.95
C VAL A 170 -15.21 4.12 -7.18
N LEU A 171 -15.33 5.08 -6.25
CA LEU A 171 -14.68 6.40 -6.37
C LEU A 171 -14.91 7.08 -7.74
N GLN A 172 -16.09 6.94 -8.35
CA GLN A 172 -16.41 7.44 -9.69
C GLN A 172 -15.48 6.95 -10.81
N GLY A 173 -14.82 5.80 -10.64
CA GLY A 173 -13.86 5.26 -11.63
C GLY A 173 -12.44 5.81 -11.48
N ASN A 174 -12.15 6.59 -10.44
CA ASN A 174 -10.86 7.24 -10.26
C ASN A 174 -10.45 7.28 -8.79
N PHE A 175 -9.41 6.52 -8.43
CA PHE A 175 -8.85 6.50 -7.08
C PHE A 175 -8.29 7.86 -6.65
N ASN A 176 -7.98 8.77 -7.58
CA ASN A 176 -7.60 10.15 -7.25
C ASN A 176 -8.71 10.95 -6.53
N ASN A 177 -9.95 10.43 -6.47
CA ASN A 177 -11.03 11.02 -5.68
C ASN A 177 -10.97 10.67 -4.19
N ASP A 178 -9.98 9.89 -3.77
CA ASP A 178 -9.68 9.60 -2.37
C ASP A 178 -8.33 10.22 -2.00
N SER A 179 -8.29 10.97 -0.90
CA SER A 179 -7.12 11.74 -0.48
C SER A 179 -5.88 10.88 -0.16
N ARG A 180 -6.03 9.56 -0.10
CA ARG A 180 -4.93 8.62 0.16
C ARG A 180 -4.25 8.16 -1.14
N PHE A 181 -4.78 8.57 -2.29
CA PHE A 181 -4.24 8.28 -3.63
C PHE A 181 -4.23 9.52 -4.53
N GLU A 182 -4.49 10.71 -3.98
CA GLU A 182 -4.57 11.95 -4.73
C GLU A 182 -3.18 12.47 -5.16
N GLY A 183 -3.11 13.03 -6.36
CA GLY A 183 -1.91 13.67 -6.91
C GLY A 183 -1.48 13.12 -8.26
N SER A 184 -0.73 13.90 -9.01
CA SER A 184 -0.10 13.48 -10.27
C SER A 184 1.16 12.66 -10.02
N ILE A 185 1.50 11.74 -10.91
CA ILE A 185 2.73 10.95 -10.81
C ILE A 185 3.92 11.86 -11.08
N GLN A 186 4.81 12.00 -10.11
CA GLN A 186 6.02 12.83 -10.18
C GLN A 186 7.29 11.99 -10.41
N GLU A 187 7.39 10.84 -9.75
CA GLU A 187 8.54 9.92 -9.88
C GLU A 187 8.04 8.49 -10.03
N ILE A 188 8.78 7.68 -10.79
CA ILE A 188 8.58 6.24 -10.86
C ILE A 188 9.93 5.58 -10.60
N ASP A 189 9.99 4.78 -9.54
CA ASP A 189 11.20 4.06 -9.13
C ASP A 189 10.98 2.56 -9.34
N ARG A 190 11.75 1.91 -10.24
CA ARG A 190 11.73 0.46 -10.39
C ARG A 190 12.58 -0.20 -9.30
N VAL A 191 12.03 -1.18 -8.60
CA VAL A 191 12.76 -1.95 -7.58
C VAL A 191 13.74 -2.93 -8.25
N THR A 192 14.98 -3.02 -7.74
CA THR A 192 16.10 -3.74 -8.40
C THR A 192 16.68 -4.91 -7.59
N GLU A 193 15.87 -5.64 -6.84
CA GLU A 193 16.33 -6.77 -6.01
C GLU A 193 16.96 -7.94 -6.80
#